data_AF-A0A415VBV5-F1
#
_entry.id   AF-A0A415VBV5-F1
#
_cell.length_a   1.000
_cell.length_b   1.000
_cell.length_c   1.000
_cell.angle_alpha   90.00
_cell.angle_beta   90.00
_cell.angle_gamma   90.00
#
_symmetry.space_group_name_H-M   'P 1'
#
loop_
_entity.id
_entity.type
_entity.pdbx_description
1 polymer ?
#
loop_
_entity_poly.entity_id
_entity_poly.type
_entity_poly.pdbx_seq_one_letter_code
_entity_poly.pdbx_strand_id
1 'polypeptide(L)'
;MSSVLRVVLILGAFAILFVIVKKLRKAQIQVLDSVFWLFFALSFVVFAAVPQIAFWLAGALGFESPSNFVFLYAIALLLYREFSNTVKIAELRRRVNALVEELALK
;
A
#
# COMPACT_ATOMS: atom_id res chain seq x y z
N MET A 1 1.93 24.00 -13.53
CA MET A 1 2.14 23.11 -12.37
C MET A 1 2.98 23.85 -11.35
N SER A 2 2.41 24.26 -10.21
CA SER A 2 3.13 25.12 -9.26
C SER A 2 4.29 24.36 -8.60
N SER A 3 5.46 25.01 -8.49
CA SER A 3 6.68 24.44 -7.91
C SER A 3 6.49 23.91 -6.48
N VAL A 4 5.49 24.44 -5.77
CA VAL A 4 5.09 24.04 -4.42
C VAL A 4 4.58 22.59 -4.39
N LEU A 5 3.75 22.18 -5.35
CA LEU A 5 3.25 20.81 -5.42
C LEU A 5 4.38 19.80 -5.68
N ARG A 6 5.38 20.15 -6.51
CA ARG A 6 6.56 19.30 -6.73
C ARG A 6 7.36 19.08 -5.46
N VAL A 7 7.62 20.14 -4.69
CA VAL A 7 8.39 20.05 -3.45
C VAL A 7 7.66 19.21 -2.40
N VAL A 8 6.35 19.40 -2.24
CA VAL A 8 5.53 18.61 -1.30
C VAL A 8 5.49 17.14 -1.69
N LEU A 9 5.36 16.83 -2.99
CA LEU A 9 5.37 15.45 -3.47
C LEU A 9 6.73 14.78 -3.26
N ILE A 10 7.84 15.50 -3.49
CA ILE A 10 9.19 14.96 -3.27
C ILE A 10 9.43 14.69 -1.79
N LEU A 11 9.09 15.64 -0.91
CA LEU A 11 9.23 15.46 0.54
C LEU A 11 8.32 14.34 1.08
N GLY A 12 7.08 14.26 0.60
CA GLY A 12 6.15 13.19 0.94
C GLY A 12 6.65 11.82 0.50
N ALA A 13 7.19 11.71 -0.72
CA ALA A 13 7.79 10.48 -1.23
C ALA A 13 9.00 10.04 -0.41
N PHE A 14 9.91 10.97 -0.07
CA PHE A 14 11.06 10.66 0.80
C PHE A 14 10.64 10.24 2.21
N ALA A 15 9.62 10.87 2.80
CA ALA A 15 9.10 10.50 4.11
C ALA A 15 8.49 9.10 4.10
N ILE A 16 7.67 8.77 3.09
CA ILE A 16 7.08 7.44 2.92
C ILE A 16 8.17 6.39 2.72
N LEU A 17 9.16 6.68 1.87
CA LEU A 17 10.27 5.78 1.59
C LEU A 17 11.11 5.52 2.86
N PHE A 18 11.37 6.56 3.65
CA PHE A 18 12.06 6.43 4.95
C PHE A 18 11.27 5.56 5.94
N VAL A 19 9.95 5.74 6.04
CA VAL A 19 9.09 4.93 6.91
C VAL A 19 9.08 3.47 6.47
N ILE A 20 8.97 3.19 5.16
CA ILE A 20 9.03 1.84 4.60
C ILE A 20 10.37 1.18 4.89
N VAL A 21 11.50 1.86 4.62
CA VAL A 21 12.85 1.34 4.86
C VAL A 21 13.08 1.06 6.36
N LYS A 22 12.62 1.95 7.24
CA LYS A 22 12.72 1.76 8.69
C LYS A 22 11.90 0.56 9.18
N LYS A 23 10.72 0.34 8.61
CA LYS A 23 9.88 -0.84 8.91
C LYS A 23 10.46 -2.12 8.32
N LEU A 24 11.09 -2.06 7.15
CA LEU A 24 11.74 -3.19 6.48
C LEU A 24 12.95 -3.70 7.27
N ARG A 25 13.80 -2.80 7.80
CA ARG A 25 14.94 -3.19 8.66
C ARG A 25 14.54 -3.82 9.99
N LYS A 26 13.33 -3.56 10.48
CA LYS A 26 12.87 -4.06 11.79
C LYS A 26 12.36 -5.50 11.76
N ALA A 27 12.46 -6.21 10.63
CA ALA A 27 12.07 -7.62 10.46
C ALA A 27 10.64 -7.97 10.95
N GLN A 28 9.74 -6.99 11.01
CA GLN A 28 8.33 -7.20 11.36
C GLN A 28 7.45 -7.45 10.13
N ILE A 29 8.01 -7.37 8.92
CA ILE A 29 7.27 -7.58 7.68
C ILE A 29 7.35 -9.06 7.35
N GLN A 30 6.26 -9.80 7.52
CA GLN A 30 6.15 -11.17 7.01
C GLN A 30 6.47 -11.15 5.51
N VAL A 31 7.18 -12.16 5.00
CA VAL A 31 7.65 -12.24 3.59
C VAL A 31 6.55 -11.89 2.56
N LEU A 32 5.29 -12.25 2.84
CA LEU A 32 4.10 -11.94 2.03
C LEU A 32 3.81 -10.44 1.88
N ASP A 33 4.17 -9.63 2.87
CA ASP A 33 3.89 -8.20 2.91
C ASP A 33 4.94 -7.45 2.09
N SER A 34 6.20 -7.86 2.19
CA SER A 34 7.28 -7.36 1.32
C SER A 34 7.00 -7.65 -0.15
N VAL A 35 6.45 -8.82 -0.47
CA VAL A 35 6.07 -9.18 -1.85
C VAL A 35 4.97 -8.26 -2.38
N PHE A 36 3.92 -7.99 -1.59
CA PHE A 36 2.88 -7.03 -1.97
C PHE A 36 3.46 -5.64 -2.24
N TRP A 37 4.33 -5.13 -1.36
CA TRP A 37 4.98 -3.84 -1.53
C TRP A 37 5.90 -3.80 -2.76
N LEU A 38 6.57 -4.90 -3.10
CA LEU A 38 7.39 -5.02 -4.30
C LEU A 38 6.53 -5.00 -5.57
N PHE A 39 5.44 -5.77 -5.61
CA PHE A 39 4.48 -5.73 -6.74
C PHE A 39 3.82 -4.36 -6.88
N PHE A 40 3.49 -3.70 -5.77
CA PHE A 40 2.94 -2.36 -5.77
C PHE A 40 3.94 -1.36 -6.33
N ALA A 41 5.19 -1.36 -5.88
CA ALA A 41 6.23 -0.49 -6.45
C ALA A 41 6.46 -0.79 -7.94
N LEU A 42 6.46 -2.05 -8.34
CA LEU A 42 6.61 -2.46 -9.74
C LEU A 42 5.47 -1.97 -10.62
N SER A 43 4.21 -1.99 -10.15
CA SER A 43 3.08 -1.48 -10.93
C SER A 43 3.20 0.03 -11.20
N PHE A 44 3.74 0.79 -10.24
CA PHE A 44 4.08 2.20 -10.46
C PHE A 44 5.22 2.39 -11.47
N VAL A 45 6.25 1.54 -11.45
CA VAL A 45 7.31 1.58 -12.46
C VAL A 45 6.74 1.31 -13.86
N VAL A 46 5.80 0.37 -13.99
CA VAL A 46 5.11 0.11 -15.26
C VAL A 46 4.30 1.32 -15.72
N PHE A 47 3.55 1.97 -14.81
CA PHE A 47 2.83 3.20 -15.15
C PHE A 47 3.76 4.36 -15.52
N ALA A 48 4.95 4.45 -14.92
CA ALA A 48 5.94 5.45 -15.25
C ALA A 48 6.63 5.18 -16.60
N ALA A 49 6.92 3.91 -16.90
CA ALA A 49 7.57 3.49 -18.15
C ALA A 49 6.60 3.54 -19.34
N VAL A 50 5.32 3.22 -19.13
CA VAL A 50 4.27 3.24 -20.16
C VAL A 50 3.07 4.05 -19.66
N PRO A 51 3.16 5.40 -19.70
CA PRO A 51 2.08 6.26 -19.21
C PRO A 51 0.78 6.05 -19.97
N GLN A 52 0.85 5.68 -21.25
CA GLN A 52 -0.28 5.51 -22.16
C GLN A 52 -1.38 4.60 -21.59
N ILE A 53 -1.02 3.57 -20.83
CA ILE A 53 -1.97 2.66 -20.17
C ILE A 53 -2.81 3.42 -19.14
N ALA A 54 -2.17 4.25 -18.33
CA ALA A 54 -2.85 5.08 -17.34
C ALA A 54 -3.72 6.16 -18.02
N PHE A 55 -3.28 6.76 -19.12
CA PHE A 55 -4.08 7.71 -19.90
C PHE A 55 -5.33 7.05 -20.50
N TRP A 56 -5.20 5.84 -21.06
CA TRP A 56 -6.32 5.13 -21.70
C TRP A 56 -7.37 4.71 -20.67
N LEU A 57 -6.94 4.16 -19.53
CA LEU A 57 -7.82 3.80 -18.42
C LEU A 57 -8.47 5.03 -17.77
N ALA A 58 -7.70 6.11 -17.58
CA ALA A 58 -8.22 7.36 -17.06
C ALA A 58 -9.31 7.95 -17.98
N GLY A 59 -9.06 7.94 -19.29
CA GLY A 59 -10.04 8.40 -20.29
C GLY A 59 -11.30 7.54 -20.31
N ALA A 60 -11.17 6.21 -20.24
CA ALA A 60 -12.33 5.30 -20.20
C ALA A 60 -13.21 5.49 -18.96
N LEU A 61 -12.60 5.85 -17.82
CA LEU A 61 -13.29 6.12 -16.55
C LEU A 61 -13.74 7.59 -16.41
N GLY A 62 -13.41 8.47 -17.36
CA GLY A 62 -13.81 9.88 -17.34
C GLY A 62 -12.98 10.78 -16.42
N PHE A 63 -11.75 10.38 -16.05
CA PHE A 63 -10.86 11.23 -15.28
C PHE A 63 -10.20 12.32 -16.14
N GLU A 64 -10.24 13.57 -15.69
CA GLU A 64 -9.57 14.70 -16.36
C GLU A 64 -8.04 14.60 -16.33
N SER A 65 -7.49 13.97 -15.29
CA SER A 65 -6.06 13.78 -15.11
C SER A 65 -5.74 12.31 -14.83
N PRO A 66 -4.82 11.68 -15.59
CA PRO A 66 -4.38 10.31 -15.32
C PRO A 66 -3.76 10.14 -13.93
N SER A 67 -3.25 11.23 -13.35
CA SER A 67 -2.76 11.22 -11.96
C SER A 67 -3.87 10.86 -10.97
N ASN A 68 -5.11 11.32 -11.21
CA ASN A 68 -6.25 11.02 -10.33
C ASN A 68 -6.61 9.54 -10.39
N PHE A 69 -6.53 8.93 -11.59
CA PHE A 69 -6.69 7.49 -11.75
C PHE A 69 -5.62 6.71 -10.97
N VAL A 70 -4.34 7.10 -11.10
CA VAL A 70 -3.23 6.47 -10.37
C VAL A 70 -3.40 6.60 -8.86
N PHE A 71 -3.86 7.76 -8.36
CA PHE A 71 -4.17 7.96 -6.94
C PHE A 71 -5.32 7.06 -6.49
N LEU A 72 -6.42 7.01 -7.24
CA LEU A 72 -7.56 6.16 -6.92
C LEU A 72 -7.19 4.67 -6.90
N TYR A 73 -6.41 4.23 -7.89
CA TYR A 73 -5.83 2.88 -7.94
C TYR A 73 -4.97 2.58 -6.71
N ALA A 74 -4.08 3.50 -6.33
CA ALA A 74 -3.22 3.36 -5.16
C ALA A 74 -4.02 3.26 -3.86
N ILE A 75 -4.98 4.16 -3.66
CA ILE A 75 -5.86 4.20 -2.49
C ILE A 75 -6.68 2.92 -2.40
N ALA A 76 -7.27 2.45 -3.51
CA ALA A 76 -8.06 1.23 -3.55
C ALA A 76 -7.23 0.00 -3.16
N LEU A 77 -6.01 -0.14 -3.70
CA LEU A 77 -5.11 -1.23 -3.34
C LEU A 77 -4.66 -1.18 -1.88
N LEU A 78 -4.36 0.02 -1.36
CA LEU A 78 -3.99 0.20 0.03
C LEU A 78 -5.16 -0.09 0.98
N LEU A 79 -6.39 0.32 0.62
CA LEU A 79 -7.59 -0.01 1.38
C LEU A 79 -7.85 -1.51 1.42
N TYR A 80 -7.74 -2.19 0.27
CA TYR A 80 -7.86 -3.65 0.22
C TYR A 80 -6.81 -4.32 1.12
N ARG A 81 -5.57 -3.83 1.08
CA ARG A 81 -4.48 -4.32 1.90
C ARG A 81 -4.72 -4.09 3.39
N GLU A 82 -5.23 -2.92 3.76
CA GLU A 82 -5.54 -2.56 5.14
C GLU A 82 -6.69 -3.41 5.70
N PHE A 83 -7.72 -3.64 4.90
CA PHE A 83 -8.80 -4.57 5.25
C PHE A 83 -8.28 -6.00 5.46
N SER A 84 -7.43 -6.47 4.54
CA SER A 84 -6.79 -7.78 4.65
C SER A 84 -5.93 -7.91 5.91
N ASN A 85 -5.20 -6.85 6.29
CA ASN A 85 -4.46 -6.79 7.56
C ASN A 85 -5.39 -6.88 8.75
N THR A 86 -6.49 -6.12 8.74
CA THR A 86 -7.49 -6.12 9.80
C THR A 86 -8.06 -7.52 10.04
N VAL A 87 -8.38 -8.26 8.97
CA VAL A 87 -8.87 -9.65 9.07
C VAL A 87 -7.81 -10.58 9.68
N LYS A 88 -6.56 -10.51 9.22
CA LYS A 88 -5.45 -11.31 9.78
C LYS A 88 -5.23 -11.04 11.26
N ILE A 89 -5.30 -9.77 11.67
CA ILE A 89 -5.17 -9.37 13.08
C ILE A 89 -6.35 -9.93 13.90
N ALA A 90 -7.57 -9.87 13.38
CA ALA A 90 -8.75 -10.42 14.05
C ALA A 90 -8.67 -11.95 14.21
N GLU A 91 -8.09 -12.65 13.24
CA GLU A 91 -7.84 -14.10 13.35
C GLU A 91 -6.75 -14.42 14.38
N LEU A 92 -5.63 -13.69 14.36
CA LEU A 92 -4.56 -13.85 15.34
C LEU A 92 -5.07 -13.61 16.77
N ARG A 93 -5.88 -12.55 16.97
CA ARG A 93 -6.50 -12.25 18.27
C ARG A 93 -7.42 -13.39 18.75
N ARG A 94 -8.21 -13.98 17.85
CA ARG A 94 -9.05 -15.15 18.19
C ARG A 94 -8.21 -16.35 18.64
N ARG A 95 -7.13 -16.68 17.91
CA ARG A 95 -6.24 -17.79 18.26
C ARG A 95 -5.53 -17.56 19.60
N VAL A 96 -5.05 -16.35 19.84
CA VAL A 96 -4.42 -15.98 21.12
C VAL A 96 -5.40 -16.12 22.27
N ASN A 97 -6.63 -15.63 22.12
CA ASN A 97 -7.65 -15.77 23.16
C ASN A 97 -7.98 -17.24 23.45
N ALA A 98 -8.13 -18.08 22.43
CA ALA A 98 -8.39 -19.52 22.60
C ALA A 98 -7.25 -20.22 23.38
N LEU A 99 -5.99 -19.90 23.05
CA LEU A 99 -4.83 -20.46 23.77
C LEU A 99 -4.79 -20.01 25.25
N VAL A 100 -5.15 -18.75 25.53
CA VAL A 100 -5.24 -18.25 26.91
C VAL A 100 -6.35 -18.96 27.69
N GLU A 101 -7.49 -19.23 27.05
CA GLU A 101 -8.61 -19.94 27.66
C GLU A 101 -8.26 -21.42 27.96
N GLU A 102 -7.59 -22.11 27.03
CA GLU A 102 -7.07 -23.47 27.27
C GLU A 102 -6.06 -23.53 28.42
N LEU A 103 -5.21 -22.52 28.55
CA LEU A 103 -4.26 -22.40 29.66
C LEU A 103 -4.94 -22.11 31.00
N ALA A 104 -6.05 -21.37 31.01
CA ALA A 104 -6.79 -21.01 32.22
C ALA A 104 -7.70 -22.13 32.74
N LEU A 105 -8.10 -23.07 31.86
CA LEU A 105 -8.87 -24.27 32.21
C LEU A 105 -7.99 -25.44 32.70
N LYS A 106 -6.66 -25.31 32.59
CA LYS A 106 -5.65 -26.23 33.17
C LYS A 106 -5.17 -25.72 34.52
#